data_AF-A0A924H9X0-F1
#
_entry.id   AF-A0A924H9X0-F1
#
_cell.length_a   1.000
_cell.length_b   1.000
_cell.length_c   1.000
_cell.angle_alpha   90.00
_cell.angle_beta   90.00
_cell.angle_gamma   90.00
#
_symmetry.space_group_name_H-M   'P 1'
#
loop_
_entity.id
_entity.type
_entity.pdbx_description
1 polymer ?
#
loop_
_entity_poly.entity_id
_entity_poly.type
_entity_poly.pdbx_seq_one_letter_code
_entity_poly.pdbx_strand_id
1 'polypeptide(L)'
;MACTSCSTSDGGAPKGCKNNGTCGTDSCNKLTIFDWLSNMSLPSGEAPFDCIEVRFKNGRKEFYRNTEKLTLSMGDIVATEASPGHDIGIVTLTGELVRIQMKKKGVNPTSADVTKIYRKASQKDIDIWSSARDKEEPMKVRARELAIAQKLEMKISDIEFQGDGSKATFYYTANDRIDFRVLIKDFAKEFSTRIEMKQVGFRQEAARLGGIGSCGRELCCSTWLTDFRSVNTSAARYQQLSLNPQKLAGQCGKLKCCLNYELDTYMDALQGFPDFDTKLMTEKGLAVCQKQDIFKGLMWFAYTEDFANWHVLKIEQVKEILAENKLKNKVSSLEDYAVEVTAEPEKDFNNAMGQESLTRFDQPKKKKKSNKKRKPGAENVIVSNKNKPENPIQPRPANNKIIPNNRNEPKK
;
A
#
# COMPACT_ATOMS: atom_id res chain seq x y z
N MET A 1 -11.55 22.86 0.90
CA MET A 1 -11.99 23.22 -0.46
C MET A 1 -13.29 22.49 -0.74
N ALA A 2 -14.42 23.15 -0.51
CA ALA A 2 -15.75 22.55 -0.70
C ALA A 2 -16.13 22.55 -2.18
N CYS A 3 -16.61 21.42 -2.70
CA CYS A 3 -17.03 21.27 -4.09
C CYS A 3 -18.34 22.03 -4.34
N THR A 4 -18.27 23.15 -5.06
CA THR A 4 -19.39 23.98 -5.51
C THR A 4 -20.14 23.42 -6.73
N SER A 5 -19.88 22.18 -7.15
CA SER A 5 -20.41 21.63 -8.42
C SER A 5 -21.56 20.62 -8.29
N CYS A 6 -22.14 20.43 -7.10
CA CYS A 6 -23.32 19.58 -6.93
C CYS A 6 -24.62 20.38 -7.11
N SER A 7 -24.92 20.81 -8.33
CA SER A 7 -26.26 21.27 -8.70
C SER A 7 -27.03 20.12 -9.35
N THR A 8 -28.16 19.74 -8.75
CA THR A 8 -29.20 18.87 -9.35
C THR A 8 -29.83 19.57 -10.55
N SER A 9 -29.90 18.91 -11.70
CA SER A 9 -30.76 19.33 -12.82
C SER A 9 -32.20 18.87 -12.59
N ASP A 10 -33.16 19.47 -13.30
CA ASP A 10 -34.64 19.33 -13.22
C ASP A 10 -35.22 17.90 -13.44
N GLY A 11 -34.42 16.85 -13.28
CA GLY A 11 -34.80 15.44 -13.34
C GLY A 11 -34.22 14.59 -12.20
N GLY A 12 -33.84 15.19 -11.07
CA GLY A 12 -33.54 14.45 -9.82
C GLY A 12 -32.27 13.58 -9.80
N ALA A 13 -31.56 13.41 -10.91
CA ALA A 13 -30.30 12.67 -10.95
C ALA A 13 -29.10 13.63 -10.86
N PRO A 14 -28.19 13.48 -9.88
CA PRO A 14 -26.95 14.25 -9.84
C PRO A 14 -26.02 13.80 -10.98
N LYS A 15 -25.37 14.77 -11.66
CA LYS A 15 -24.27 14.49 -12.61
C LYS A 15 -23.09 13.90 -11.85
N GLY A 16 -23.09 12.57 -11.71
CA GLY A 16 -22.04 11.81 -11.04
C GLY A 16 -20.71 11.88 -11.79
N CYS A 17 -19.62 11.78 -11.02
CA CYS A 17 -18.31 11.38 -11.55
C CYS A 17 -18.46 10.04 -12.29
N LYS A 18 -17.68 9.78 -13.34
CA LYS A 18 -17.76 8.58 -14.19
C LYS A 18 -17.34 7.27 -13.48
N ASN A 19 -17.97 6.97 -12.35
CA ASN A 19 -18.09 5.67 -11.73
C ASN A 19 -19.42 5.70 -10.98
N ASN A 20 -20.34 4.80 -11.34
CA ASN A 20 -21.73 4.75 -10.90
C ASN A 20 -21.86 4.44 -9.40
N GLY A 21 -21.47 5.37 -8.54
CA GLY A 21 -21.66 5.34 -7.10
C GLY A 21 -22.43 6.56 -6.65
N THR A 22 -23.29 6.38 -5.64
CA THR A 22 -24.01 7.46 -4.96
C THR A 22 -23.03 8.55 -4.54
N CYS A 23 -23.32 9.79 -4.95
CA CYS A 23 -22.61 11.03 -4.61
C CYS A 23 -22.86 11.44 -3.14
N GLY A 24 -22.72 10.50 -2.22
CA GLY A 24 -22.46 10.82 -0.82
C GLY A 24 -20.99 11.18 -0.69
N THR A 25 -20.67 12.17 0.13
CA THR A 25 -19.31 12.52 0.57
C THR A 25 -18.49 11.34 1.13
N ASP A 26 -19.12 10.16 1.28
CA ASP A 26 -18.55 8.91 1.75
C ASP A 26 -17.75 8.07 0.73
N SER A 27 -17.67 8.49 -0.54
CA SER A 27 -16.98 7.71 -1.59
C SER A 27 -15.44 7.64 -1.46
N CYS A 28 -14.81 8.40 -0.54
CA CYS A 28 -13.36 8.34 -0.27
C CYS A 28 -13.00 7.53 0.99
N ASN A 29 -13.94 6.75 1.53
CA ASN A 29 -13.68 5.94 2.71
C ASN A 29 -13.03 4.60 2.37
N LYS A 30 -12.16 4.16 3.27
CA LYS A 30 -11.45 2.87 3.18
C LYS A 30 -12.42 1.68 3.34
N LEU A 31 -12.23 0.62 2.54
CA LEU A 31 -13.03 -0.62 2.58
C LEU A 31 -14.54 -0.41 2.36
N THR A 32 -14.95 0.57 1.55
CA THR A 32 -16.38 0.72 1.18
C THR A 32 -16.84 -0.50 0.36
N ILE A 33 -18.02 -1.02 0.69
CA ILE A 33 -18.66 -2.07 -0.09
C ILE A 33 -19.87 -1.42 -0.74
N PHE A 34 -20.00 -1.59 -2.05
CA PHE A 34 -21.18 -1.15 -2.77
C PHE A 34 -22.29 -2.18 -2.61
N ASP A 35 -23.46 -1.73 -2.18
CA ASP A 35 -24.64 -2.57 -2.09
C ASP A 35 -25.28 -2.74 -3.48
N TRP A 36 -25.01 -3.87 -4.11
CA TRP A 36 -25.59 -4.24 -5.41
C TRP A 36 -27.02 -4.77 -5.31
N LEU A 37 -27.50 -5.07 -4.10
CA LEU A 37 -28.86 -5.54 -3.83
C LEU A 37 -29.81 -4.41 -3.41
N SER A 38 -29.34 -3.15 -3.33
CA SER A 38 -30.11 -2.03 -2.81
C SER A 38 -31.45 -1.80 -3.53
N ASN A 39 -31.53 -2.17 -4.82
CA ASN A 39 -32.69 -1.97 -5.68
C ASN A 39 -33.59 -3.22 -5.80
N MET A 40 -33.25 -4.32 -5.14
CA MET A 40 -34.09 -5.52 -5.15
C MET A 40 -35.09 -5.48 -4.01
N SER A 41 -36.37 -5.61 -4.33
CA SER A 41 -37.40 -5.92 -3.34
C SER A 41 -37.31 -7.40 -2.96
N LEU A 42 -37.35 -7.70 -1.67
CA LEU A 42 -37.47 -9.07 -1.18
C LEU A 42 -38.76 -9.71 -1.74
N PRO A 43 -38.75 -11.02 -2.05
CA PRO A 43 -39.96 -11.76 -2.38
C PRO A 43 -41.03 -11.55 -1.28
N SER A 44 -42.28 -11.36 -1.69
CA SER A 44 -43.40 -11.08 -0.79
C SER A 44 -43.49 -12.13 0.33
N GLY A 45 -43.21 -11.71 1.58
CA GLY A 45 -43.33 -12.54 2.78
C GLY A 45 -42.04 -12.71 3.60
N GLU A 46 -40.86 -12.38 3.06
CA GLU A 46 -39.61 -12.47 3.82
C GLU A 46 -39.28 -11.18 4.58
N ALA A 47 -39.00 -11.31 5.87
CA ALA A 47 -38.51 -10.19 6.68
C ALA A 47 -37.06 -9.86 6.30
N PRO A 48 -36.68 -8.56 6.26
CA PRO A 48 -35.30 -8.17 6.02
C PRO A 48 -34.38 -8.76 7.10
N PHE A 49 -33.16 -9.10 6.71
CA PHE A 49 -32.18 -9.67 7.63
C PHE A 49 -31.85 -8.70 8.77
N ASP A 50 -31.97 -9.17 10.01
CA ASP A 50 -31.88 -8.33 11.22
C ASP A 50 -30.47 -7.84 11.56
N CYS A 51 -29.41 -8.39 10.94
CA CYS A 51 -28.04 -7.98 11.22
C CYS A 51 -27.56 -6.92 10.22
N ILE A 52 -26.75 -5.99 10.73
CA ILE A 52 -26.28 -4.80 10.02
C ILE A 52 -24.76 -4.71 10.19
N GLU A 53 -24.06 -4.30 9.13
CA GLU A 53 -22.62 -4.03 9.21
C GLU A 53 -22.38 -2.55 9.53
N VAL A 54 -21.78 -2.29 10.68
CA VAL A 54 -21.44 -0.95 11.16
C VAL A 54 -19.93 -0.76 11.05
N ARG A 55 -19.53 0.41 10.56
CA ARG A 55 -18.14 0.82 10.41
C ARG A 55 -17.78 1.89 11.44
N PHE A 56 -16.66 1.67 12.11
CA PHE A 56 -16.00 2.59 13.02
C PHE A 56 -14.76 3.23 12.38
N LYS A 57 -14.04 4.01 13.18
CA LYS A 57 -12.79 4.63 12.78
C LYS A 57 -11.80 3.59 12.22
N ASN A 58 -10.98 4.00 11.24
CA ASN A 58 -9.95 3.19 10.58
C ASN A 58 -10.44 1.94 9.82
N GLY A 59 -11.73 1.86 9.50
CA GLY A 59 -12.28 0.75 8.73
C GLY A 59 -12.47 -0.52 9.56
N ARG A 60 -12.51 -0.42 10.90
CA ARG A 60 -13.03 -1.47 11.76
C ARG A 60 -14.51 -1.67 11.44
N LYS A 61 -14.88 -2.88 11.01
CA LYS A 61 -16.26 -3.23 10.66
C LYS A 61 -16.72 -4.40 11.50
N GLU A 62 -17.79 -4.19 12.23
CA GLU A 62 -18.39 -5.17 13.12
C GLU A 62 -19.87 -5.34 12.77
N PHE A 63 -20.41 -6.50 13.10
CA PHE A 63 -21.81 -6.82 12.85
C PHE A 63 -22.61 -6.60 14.11
N TYR A 64 -23.76 -5.96 13.97
CA TYR A 64 -24.69 -5.71 15.07
C TYR A 64 -26.07 -6.18 14.69
N ARG A 65 -26.86 -6.55 15.71
CA ARG A 65 -28.25 -6.97 15.55
C ARG A 65 -29.19 -5.82 15.85
N ASN A 66 -30.14 -5.59 14.94
CA ASN A 66 -31.22 -4.63 15.11
C ASN A 66 -32.39 -5.27 15.85
N THR A 67 -32.38 -5.25 17.18
CA THR A 67 -33.46 -5.84 17.99
C THR A 67 -34.75 -5.01 17.95
N GLU A 68 -34.65 -3.71 17.75
CA GLU A 68 -35.79 -2.77 17.80
C GLU A 68 -36.47 -2.58 16.43
N LYS A 69 -36.01 -3.30 15.39
CA LYS A 69 -36.51 -3.17 14.00
C LYS A 69 -36.51 -1.71 13.51
N LEU A 70 -35.46 -0.97 13.85
CA LEU A 70 -35.26 0.41 13.41
C LEU A 70 -35.10 0.45 11.88
N THR A 71 -35.68 1.46 11.24
CA THR A 71 -35.51 1.72 9.80
C THR A 71 -34.14 2.35 9.55
N LEU A 72 -33.12 1.51 9.42
CA LEU A 72 -31.73 1.91 9.18
C LEU A 72 -31.42 1.84 7.69
N SER A 73 -30.80 2.89 7.17
CA SER A 73 -30.32 3.00 5.80
C SER A 73 -28.79 3.13 5.75
N MET A 74 -28.18 2.85 4.61
CA MET A 74 -26.74 3.05 4.42
C MET A 74 -26.36 4.52 4.66
N GLY A 75 -25.33 4.75 5.46
CA GLY A 75 -24.87 6.10 5.84
C GLY A 75 -25.48 6.63 7.13
N ASP A 76 -26.51 5.99 7.69
CA ASP A 76 -27.06 6.39 8.99
C ASP A 76 -26.02 6.23 10.11
N ILE A 77 -25.96 7.22 10.99
CA ILE A 77 -25.12 7.18 12.19
C ILE A 77 -25.92 6.51 13.31
N VAL A 78 -25.36 5.47 13.90
CA VAL A 78 -26.02 4.63 14.90
C VAL A 78 -25.20 4.51 16.17
N ALA A 79 -25.90 4.45 17.30
CA ALA A 79 -25.32 4.14 18.61
C ALA A 79 -25.39 2.63 18.85
N THR A 80 -24.22 2.01 18.99
CA THR A 80 -24.05 0.57 19.18
C THR A 80 -23.63 0.24 20.60
N GLU A 81 -24.01 -0.96 21.06
CA GLU A 81 -23.57 -1.50 22.34
C GLU A 81 -22.06 -1.79 22.34
N ALA A 82 -21.37 -1.30 23.37
CA ALA A 82 -19.95 -1.53 23.60
C ALA A 82 -19.70 -1.86 25.08
N SER A 83 -18.68 -2.67 25.36
CA SER A 83 -18.31 -2.98 26.75
C SER A 83 -17.05 -2.21 27.14
N PRO A 84 -17.12 -1.19 28.04
CA PRO A 84 -18.31 -0.56 28.64
C PRO A 84 -18.84 0.65 27.85
N GLY A 85 -20.16 0.85 27.78
CA GLY A 85 -20.80 2.07 27.25
C GLY A 85 -21.40 1.92 25.85
N HIS A 86 -21.39 3.00 25.08
CA HIS A 86 -21.92 3.07 23.72
C HIS A 86 -20.81 3.52 22.77
N ASP A 87 -20.82 3.00 21.55
CA ASP A 87 -19.94 3.45 20.48
C ASP A 87 -20.78 4.01 19.33
N ILE A 88 -20.18 4.89 18.53
CA ILE A 88 -20.87 5.58 17.44
C ILE A 88 -20.23 5.16 16.13
N GLY A 89 -21.05 4.57 15.27
CA GLY A 89 -20.63 4.02 13.99
C GLY A 89 -21.55 4.43 12.85
N ILE A 90 -21.06 4.24 11.63
CA ILE A 90 -21.81 4.53 10.41
C ILE A 90 -22.24 3.20 9.80
N VAL A 91 -23.54 3.08 9.47
CA VAL A 91 -24.08 1.90 8.80
C VAL A 91 -23.49 1.81 7.39
N THR A 92 -22.85 0.68 7.08
CA THR A 92 -22.27 0.43 5.76
C THR A 92 -23.10 -0.48 4.88
N LEU A 93 -23.66 -1.56 5.45
CA LEU A 93 -24.50 -2.50 4.70
C LEU A 93 -25.69 -2.93 5.55
N THR A 94 -26.82 -3.10 4.88
CA THR A 94 -28.09 -3.59 5.42
C THR A 94 -28.61 -4.74 4.56
N GLY A 95 -29.44 -5.61 5.12
CA GLY A 95 -30.11 -6.68 4.36
C GLY A 95 -29.25 -7.91 4.07
N GLU A 96 -29.58 -8.62 3.00
CA GLU A 96 -29.07 -9.97 2.73
C GLU A 96 -27.56 -10.01 2.40
N LEU A 97 -26.98 -8.90 1.93
CA LEU A 97 -25.52 -8.80 1.76
C LEU A 97 -24.76 -8.98 3.05
N VAL A 98 -25.34 -8.57 4.18
CA VAL A 98 -24.72 -8.77 5.48
C VAL A 98 -24.59 -10.27 5.77
N ARG A 99 -25.57 -11.10 5.38
CA ARG A 99 -25.47 -12.56 5.54
C ARG A 99 -24.29 -13.14 4.76
N ILE A 100 -24.07 -12.68 3.52
CA ILE A 100 -22.94 -13.12 2.69
C ILE A 100 -21.61 -12.70 3.34
N GLN A 101 -21.52 -11.47 3.85
CA GLN A 101 -20.33 -10.97 4.54
C GLN A 101 -20.06 -11.72 5.85
N MET A 102 -21.10 -12.03 6.62
CA MET A 102 -20.99 -12.83 7.85
C MET A 102 -20.50 -14.24 7.54
N LYS A 103 -21.03 -14.91 6.51
CA LYS A 103 -20.54 -16.21 6.03
C LYS A 103 -19.07 -16.14 5.62
N LYS A 104 -18.67 -15.12 4.88
CA LYS A 104 -17.26 -14.92 4.45
C LYS A 104 -16.31 -14.74 5.64
N LYS A 105 -16.75 -14.01 6.68
CA LYS A 105 -15.97 -13.80 7.91
C LYS A 105 -16.10 -14.96 8.92
N GLY A 106 -16.92 -15.97 8.63
CA GLY A 106 -17.16 -17.11 9.53
C GLY A 106 -17.93 -16.77 10.80
N VAL A 107 -18.68 -15.66 10.81
CA VAL A 107 -19.46 -15.21 11.97
C VAL A 107 -20.86 -15.78 11.89
N ASN A 108 -21.28 -16.53 12.91
CA ASN A 108 -22.62 -17.10 12.96
C ASN A 108 -23.64 -16.00 13.28
N PRO A 109 -24.74 -15.90 12.51
CA PRO A 109 -25.74 -14.86 12.71
C PRO A 109 -26.48 -14.98 14.04
N THR A 110 -26.53 -16.17 14.63
CA THR A 110 -27.23 -16.46 15.89
C THR A 110 -26.31 -16.39 17.12
N SER A 111 -25.01 -16.13 16.94
CA SER A 111 -24.08 -16.06 18.07
C SER A 111 -24.41 -14.89 19.00
N ALA A 112 -24.19 -15.09 20.31
CA ALA A 112 -24.34 -14.05 21.32
C ALA A 112 -23.27 -12.94 21.22
N ASP A 113 -22.24 -13.18 20.39
CA ASP A 113 -21.16 -12.23 20.11
C ASP A 113 -21.62 -11.04 19.25
N VAL A 114 -22.78 -11.15 18.59
CA VAL A 114 -23.39 -10.06 17.84
C VAL A 114 -24.15 -9.14 18.79
N THR A 115 -23.50 -8.05 19.18
CA THR A 115 -24.03 -6.99 20.03
C THR A 115 -25.20 -6.24 19.39
N LYS A 116 -25.99 -5.53 20.21
CA LYS A 116 -27.20 -4.85 19.75
C LYS A 116 -26.93 -3.42 19.27
N ILE A 117 -27.77 -2.95 18.33
CA ILE A 117 -27.90 -1.52 18.04
C ILE A 117 -28.96 -0.96 18.96
N TYR A 118 -28.65 0.14 19.67
CA TYR A 118 -29.61 0.78 20.55
C TYR A 118 -30.53 1.72 19.79
N ARG A 119 -29.98 2.70 19.06
CA ARG A 119 -30.77 3.74 18.39
C ARG A 119 -29.99 4.44 17.29
N LYS A 120 -30.70 5.22 16.46
CA LYS A 120 -30.05 6.25 15.64
C LYS A 120 -29.39 7.28 16.56
N ALA A 121 -28.19 7.71 16.21
CA ALA A 121 -27.44 8.69 17.00
C ALA A 121 -28.22 10.01 17.08
N SER A 122 -28.32 10.58 18.27
CA SER A 122 -28.87 11.92 18.47
C SER A 122 -27.83 12.96 18.06
N GLN A 123 -28.26 14.18 17.78
CA GLN A 123 -27.33 15.28 17.50
C GLN A 123 -26.31 15.48 18.63
N LYS A 124 -26.74 15.33 19.89
CA LYS A 124 -25.84 15.39 21.05
C LYS A 124 -24.74 14.33 20.99
N ASP A 125 -25.07 13.12 20.56
CA ASP A 125 -24.11 12.03 20.46
C ASP A 125 -23.10 12.33 19.34
N ILE A 126 -23.56 12.88 18.21
CA ILE A 126 -22.73 13.28 17.08
C ILE A 126 -21.78 14.42 17.49
N ASP A 127 -22.25 15.41 18.26
CA ASP A 127 -21.44 16.54 18.73
C ASP A 127 -20.35 16.08 19.71
N ILE A 128 -20.68 15.15 20.63
CA ILE A 128 -19.72 14.53 21.55
C ILE A 128 -18.68 13.72 20.77
N TRP A 129 -19.13 12.90 19.81
CA TRP A 129 -18.25 12.10 18.97
C TRP A 129 -17.29 12.95 18.14
N SER A 130 -17.79 14.04 17.53
CA SER A 130 -16.96 14.99 16.79
C SER A 130 -15.93 15.64 17.71
N SER A 131 -16.36 16.11 18.88
CA SER A 131 -15.48 16.74 19.88
C SER A 131 -14.41 15.77 20.40
N ALA A 132 -14.74 14.49 20.56
CA ALA A 132 -13.78 13.46 20.95
C ALA A 132 -12.76 13.21 19.84
N ARG A 133 -13.21 13.17 18.59
CA ARG A 133 -12.35 12.98 17.42
C ARG A 133 -11.36 14.13 17.21
N ASP A 134 -11.79 15.37 17.46
CA ASP A 134 -10.91 16.55 17.37
C ASP A 134 -9.80 16.54 18.43
N LYS A 135 -10.02 15.86 19.56
CA LYS A 135 -9.00 15.69 20.62
C LYS A 135 -7.96 14.62 20.30
N GLU A 136 -8.20 13.73 19.33
CA GLU A 136 -7.30 12.61 19.02
C GLU A 136 -5.94 13.07 18.51
N GLU A 137 -5.92 14.03 17.59
CA GLU A 137 -4.69 14.51 16.96
C GLU A 137 -3.74 15.19 17.97
N PRO A 138 -4.17 16.17 18.80
CA PRO A 138 -3.29 16.74 19.81
C PRO A 138 -2.86 15.72 20.87
N MET A 139 -3.77 14.81 21.26
CA MET A 139 -3.46 13.73 22.19
C MET A 139 -2.39 12.79 21.64
N LYS A 140 -2.41 12.51 20.34
CA LYS A 140 -1.43 11.65 19.65
C LYS A 140 -0.03 12.24 19.65
N VAL A 141 0.09 13.54 19.43
CA VAL A 141 1.38 14.24 19.51
C VAL A 141 1.91 14.15 20.93
N ARG A 142 1.07 14.49 21.93
CA ARG A 142 1.51 14.52 23.32
C ARG A 142 1.85 13.15 23.88
N ALA A 143 1.09 12.12 23.49
CA ALA A 143 1.37 10.74 23.85
C ALA A 143 2.74 10.25 23.33
N ARG A 144 3.14 10.69 22.13
CA ARG A 144 4.48 10.36 21.58
C ARG A 144 5.59 11.03 22.38
N GLU A 145 5.41 12.27 22.77
CA GLU A 145 6.42 13.01 23.56
C GLU A 145 6.65 12.34 24.92
N LEU A 146 5.58 11.92 25.59
CA LEU A 146 5.66 11.17 26.85
C LEU A 146 6.32 9.80 26.67
N ALA A 147 6.01 9.06 25.59
CA ALA A 147 6.66 7.79 25.29
C ALA A 147 8.18 7.95 25.07
N ILE A 148 8.59 9.03 24.39
CA ILE A 148 10.01 9.38 24.18
C ILE A 148 10.67 9.79 25.49
N ALA A 149 9.99 10.57 26.34
CA ALA A 149 10.51 10.99 27.64
C ALA A 149 10.79 9.79 28.57
N GLN A 150 9.93 8.77 28.51
CA GLN A 150 10.10 7.50 29.23
C GLN A 150 11.09 6.53 28.55
N LYS A 151 11.69 6.91 27.40
CA LYS A 151 12.64 6.11 26.62
C LYS A 151 12.13 4.72 26.24
N LEU A 152 10.84 4.60 25.94
CA LEU A 152 10.24 3.34 25.52
C LEU A 152 10.43 3.14 24.01
N GLU A 153 10.91 1.97 23.61
CA GLU A 153 11.10 1.60 22.20
C GLU A 153 9.77 1.23 21.52
N MET A 154 8.90 2.22 21.37
CA MET A 154 7.56 2.03 20.83
C MET A 154 7.14 3.15 19.88
N LYS A 155 6.24 2.83 18.96
CA LYS A 155 5.60 3.79 18.08
C LYS A 155 4.11 3.82 18.33
N ILE A 156 3.58 4.99 18.67
CA ILE A 156 2.13 5.20 18.79
C ILE A 156 1.61 5.52 17.38
N SER A 157 0.90 4.56 16.81
CA SER A 157 0.39 4.61 15.45
C SER A 157 -0.87 5.46 15.37
N ASP A 158 -1.83 5.21 16.28
CA ASP A 158 -3.11 5.92 16.27
C ASP A 158 -3.86 5.84 17.61
N ILE A 159 -4.83 6.73 17.80
CA ILE A 159 -5.71 6.78 18.97
C ILE A 159 -7.16 6.76 18.50
N GLU A 160 -8.02 6.00 19.18
CA GLU A 160 -9.45 5.93 18.91
C GLU A 160 -10.21 6.18 20.20
N PHE A 161 -11.05 7.21 20.22
CA PHE A 161 -12.05 7.34 21.27
C PHE A 161 -13.28 6.51 20.95
N GLN A 162 -13.84 5.95 22.01
CA GLN A 162 -15.21 5.46 21.99
C GLN A 162 -16.19 6.63 21.83
N GLY A 163 -17.36 6.38 21.22
CA GLY A 163 -18.41 7.40 21.01
C GLY A 163 -18.76 8.26 22.23
N ASP A 164 -18.81 7.65 23.43
CA ASP A 164 -19.09 8.36 24.70
C ASP A 164 -17.89 9.16 25.25
N GLY A 165 -16.71 9.06 24.66
CA GLY A 165 -15.47 9.69 25.13
C GLY A 165 -14.90 9.11 26.43
N SER A 166 -15.55 8.08 27.01
CA SER A 166 -15.19 7.48 28.29
C SER A 166 -13.89 6.66 28.24
N LYS A 167 -13.60 6.07 27.08
CA LYS A 167 -12.45 5.20 26.82
C LYS A 167 -11.68 5.66 25.59
N ALA A 168 -10.36 5.72 25.72
CA ALA A 168 -9.44 5.99 24.64
C ALA A 168 -8.52 4.78 24.42
N THR A 169 -8.52 4.24 23.20
CA THR A 169 -7.70 3.09 22.81
C THR A 169 -6.50 3.57 22.01
N PHE A 170 -5.31 3.34 22.56
CA PHE A 170 -4.03 3.69 21.97
C PHE A 170 -3.46 2.48 21.24
N TYR A 171 -3.31 2.61 19.94
CA TYR A 171 -2.69 1.60 19.09
C TYR A 171 -1.19 1.86 18.98
N TYR A 172 -0.40 0.87 19.34
CA TYR A 172 1.05 0.97 19.29
C TYR A 172 1.68 -0.24 18.62
N THR A 173 2.86 -0.02 18.06
CA THR A 173 3.70 -1.06 17.47
C THR A 173 5.08 -1.04 18.15
N ALA A 174 5.58 -2.25 18.42
CA ALA A 174 6.82 -2.50 19.12
C ALA A 174 7.44 -3.81 18.65
N ASN A 175 8.77 -3.90 18.71
CA ASN A 175 9.49 -5.16 18.44
C ASN A 175 9.42 -6.09 19.65
N ASP A 176 9.70 -5.54 20.83
CA ASP A 176 9.80 -6.28 22.09
C ASP A 176 8.66 -5.93 23.05
N ARG A 177 8.57 -6.70 24.13
CA ARG A 177 7.60 -6.46 25.20
C ARG A 177 8.02 -5.21 25.98
N ILE A 178 7.10 -4.25 26.07
CA ILE A 178 7.32 -2.98 26.77
C ILE A 178 6.59 -2.98 28.11
N ASP A 179 7.21 -2.46 29.16
CA ASP A 179 6.52 -2.12 30.40
C ASP A 179 5.94 -0.70 30.34
N PHE A 180 4.62 -0.62 30.24
CA PHE A 180 3.87 0.64 30.13
C PHE A 180 3.28 1.12 31.45
N ARG A 181 3.61 0.51 32.61
CA ARG A 181 3.01 0.87 33.91
C ARG A 181 3.19 2.34 34.29
N VAL A 182 4.38 2.89 34.05
CA VAL A 182 4.67 4.31 34.32
C VAL A 182 3.97 5.19 33.29
N LEU A 183 4.04 4.82 32.01
CA LEU A 183 3.40 5.56 30.91
C LEU A 183 1.88 5.69 31.10
N ILE A 184 1.20 4.64 31.55
CA ILE A 184 -0.25 4.69 31.83
C ILE A 184 -0.56 5.71 32.93
N LYS A 185 0.29 5.84 33.95
CA LYS A 185 0.09 6.84 35.01
C LYS A 185 0.23 8.26 34.47
N ASP A 186 1.23 8.50 33.61
CA ASP A 186 1.43 9.80 32.96
C ASP A 186 0.27 10.14 32.02
N PHE A 187 -0.19 9.17 31.23
CA PHE A 187 -1.36 9.35 30.35
C PHE A 187 -2.63 9.63 31.14
N ALA A 188 -2.86 8.91 32.25
CA ALA A 188 -4.02 9.13 33.10
C ALA A 188 -4.02 10.53 33.72
N LYS A 189 -2.83 11.03 34.09
CA LYS A 189 -2.65 12.38 34.65
C LYS A 189 -2.91 13.48 33.61
N GLU A 190 -2.44 13.29 32.38
CA GLU A 190 -2.59 14.30 31.31
C GLU A 190 -4.00 14.31 30.70
N PHE A 191 -4.53 13.13 30.37
CA PHE A 191 -5.73 13.01 29.54
C PHE A 191 -7.02 12.75 30.34
N SER A 192 -6.91 12.43 31.62
CA SER A 192 -8.07 12.20 32.52
C SER A 192 -9.14 11.27 31.95
N THR A 193 -8.75 10.32 31.10
CA THR A 193 -9.62 9.38 30.39
C THR A 193 -9.16 7.96 30.64
N ARG A 194 -10.06 6.98 30.58
CA ARG A 194 -9.69 5.56 30.69
C ARG A 194 -8.88 5.13 29.47
N ILE A 195 -7.62 4.77 29.69
CA ILE A 195 -6.70 4.37 28.64
C ILE A 195 -6.70 2.84 28.46
N GLU A 196 -6.80 2.40 27.22
CA GLU A 196 -6.52 1.02 26.82
C GLU A 196 -5.36 1.01 25.82
N MET A 197 -4.34 0.21 26.08
CA MET A 197 -3.19 0.05 25.19
C MET A 197 -3.38 -1.23 24.36
N LYS A 198 -3.40 -1.10 23.03
CA LYS A 198 -3.55 -2.24 22.10
C LYS A 198 -2.33 -2.35 21.18
N GLN A 199 -1.65 -3.49 21.27
CA GLN A 199 -0.53 -3.79 20.38
C GLN A 199 -1.06 -4.16 18.99
N VAL A 200 -0.46 -3.56 17.95
CA VAL A 200 -0.78 -3.80 16.55
C VAL A 200 0.47 -4.26 15.82
N GLY A 201 0.34 -5.31 15.01
CA GLY A 201 1.44 -5.79 14.16
C GLY A 201 1.81 -4.79 13.07
N PHE A 202 3.06 -4.83 12.60
CA PHE A 202 3.59 -3.92 11.57
C PHE A 202 2.74 -3.87 10.28
N ARG A 203 2.14 -5.01 9.89
CA ARG A 203 1.31 -5.05 8.68
C ARG A 203 -0.03 -4.36 8.90
N GLN A 204 -0.64 -4.53 10.06
CA GLN A 204 -1.88 -3.85 10.43
C GLN A 204 -1.66 -2.35 10.66
N GLU A 205 -0.49 -1.95 11.17
CA GLU A 205 -0.06 -0.56 11.22
C GLU A 205 0.03 0.05 9.81
N ALA A 206 0.74 -0.62 8.90
CA ALA A 206 0.83 -0.19 7.50
C ALA A 206 -0.54 -0.18 6.80
N ALA A 207 -1.41 -1.14 7.13
CA ALA A 207 -2.78 -1.14 6.65
C ALA A 207 -3.50 0.13 7.12
N ARG A 208 -3.40 0.51 8.40
CA ARG A 208 -4.07 1.68 8.98
C ARG A 208 -3.56 2.99 8.39
N LEU A 209 -2.24 3.18 8.35
CA LEU A 209 -1.61 4.38 7.80
C LEU A 209 -1.85 4.51 6.29
N GLY A 210 -1.92 3.37 5.58
CA GLY A 210 -1.94 3.36 4.12
C GLY A 210 -0.57 3.68 3.53
N GLY A 211 -0.49 3.70 2.20
CA GLY A 211 0.74 4.00 1.48
C GLY A 211 0.74 3.43 0.07
N ILE A 212 1.88 3.56 -0.61
CA ILE A 212 2.09 3.06 -1.96
C ILE A 212 3.05 1.87 -1.91
N GLY A 213 2.63 0.74 -2.46
CA GLY A 213 3.43 -0.48 -2.56
C GLY A 213 4.54 -0.35 -3.60
N SER A 214 5.47 -1.31 -3.61
CA SER A 214 6.53 -1.36 -4.64
C SER A 214 6.00 -1.52 -6.07
N CYS A 215 4.73 -1.93 -6.22
CA CYS A 215 4.01 -2.02 -7.49
C CYS A 215 3.44 -0.67 -7.97
N GLY A 216 3.64 0.43 -7.24
CA GLY A 216 3.10 1.75 -7.59
C GLY A 216 1.61 1.95 -7.31
N ARG A 217 0.92 0.91 -6.83
CA ARG A 217 -0.49 0.98 -6.37
C ARG A 217 -0.55 1.22 -4.86
N GLU A 218 -1.70 1.67 -4.38
CA GLU A 218 -2.00 1.68 -2.94
C GLU A 218 -1.83 0.28 -2.31
N LEU A 219 -1.48 0.24 -1.03
CA LEU A 219 -1.23 -1.02 -0.33
C LEU A 219 -2.46 -1.93 -0.37
N CYS A 220 -2.29 -3.19 -0.78
CA CYS A 220 -3.37 -4.18 -0.80
C CYS A 220 -4.04 -4.35 0.59
N CYS A 221 -3.24 -4.19 1.66
CA CYS A 221 -3.70 -4.29 3.05
C CYS A 221 -4.62 -3.13 3.46
N SER A 222 -4.54 -1.97 2.81
CA SER A 222 -5.43 -0.85 3.07
C SER A 222 -6.69 -0.89 2.21
N THR A 223 -6.71 -1.65 1.12
CA THR A 223 -7.79 -1.60 0.12
C THR A 223 -8.78 -2.73 0.25
N TRP A 224 -8.33 -3.98 0.11
CA TRP A 224 -9.21 -5.15 0.00
C TRP A 224 -8.70 -6.38 0.75
N LEU A 225 -7.39 -6.51 0.96
CA LEU A 225 -6.82 -7.70 1.60
C LEU A 225 -6.83 -7.53 3.12
N THR A 226 -7.81 -8.17 3.78
CA THR A 226 -8.01 -8.10 5.23
C THR A 226 -7.46 -9.32 5.99
N ASP A 227 -7.23 -10.45 5.31
CA ASP A 227 -6.65 -11.66 5.90
C ASP A 227 -5.12 -11.64 5.79
N PHE A 228 -4.43 -11.59 6.93
CA PHE A 228 -2.98 -11.48 7.01
C PHE A 228 -2.37 -12.80 7.49
N ARG A 229 -2.21 -13.75 6.57
CA ARG A 229 -1.45 -14.99 6.85
C ARG A 229 0.05 -14.69 6.92
N SER A 230 0.76 -15.51 7.71
CA SER A 230 2.23 -15.50 7.72
C SER A 230 2.75 -15.97 6.36
N VAL A 231 3.75 -15.26 5.83
CA VAL A 231 4.37 -15.56 4.54
C VAL A 231 5.71 -16.22 4.82
N ASN A 232 5.97 -17.34 4.16
CA ASN A 232 7.23 -18.08 4.28
C ASN A 232 8.15 -17.75 3.09
N THR A 233 9.45 -17.94 3.27
CA THR A 233 10.45 -17.78 2.20
C THR A 233 10.36 -18.86 1.12
N SER A 234 9.66 -19.98 1.40
CA SER A 234 9.40 -21.04 0.43
C SER A 234 8.57 -20.55 -0.77
N ALA A 235 7.58 -19.68 -0.54
CA ALA A 235 6.76 -19.12 -1.61
C ALA A 235 7.60 -18.38 -2.66
N ALA A 236 8.64 -17.65 -2.23
CA ALA A 236 9.57 -16.97 -3.14
C ALA A 236 10.40 -17.95 -3.99
N ARG A 237 10.69 -19.16 -3.49
CA ARG A 237 11.42 -20.19 -4.24
C ARG A 237 10.58 -20.78 -5.37
N TYR A 238 9.31 -21.09 -5.10
CA TYR A 238 8.38 -21.58 -6.13
C TYR A 238 8.16 -20.55 -7.24
N GLN A 239 8.19 -19.27 -6.89
CA GLN A 239 8.08 -18.15 -7.84
C GLN A 239 9.41 -17.79 -8.52
N GLN A 240 10.49 -18.53 -8.22
CA GLN A 240 11.84 -18.31 -8.78
C GLN A 240 12.36 -16.87 -8.56
N LEU A 241 11.93 -16.22 -7.48
CA LEU A 241 12.38 -14.89 -7.11
C LEU A 241 13.72 -14.96 -6.37
N SER A 242 14.57 -13.96 -6.58
CA SER A 242 15.83 -13.83 -5.84
C SER A 242 15.56 -13.77 -4.32
N LEU A 243 16.29 -14.56 -3.53
CA LEU A 243 16.15 -14.63 -2.08
C LEU A 243 16.82 -13.45 -1.35
N ASN A 244 16.69 -12.22 -1.89
CA ASN A 244 17.16 -11.02 -1.22
C ASN A 244 16.04 -10.44 -0.35
N PRO A 245 16.23 -10.35 0.99
CA PRO A 245 15.20 -9.88 1.90
C PRO A 245 14.72 -8.46 1.61
N GLN A 246 15.57 -7.58 1.08
CA GLN A 246 15.19 -6.19 0.77
C GLN A 246 14.20 -6.10 -0.40
N LYS A 247 14.29 -7.01 -1.39
CA LYS A 247 13.36 -7.05 -2.52
C LYS A 247 12.04 -7.74 -2.18
N LEU A 248 12.09 -8.70 -1.26
CA LEU A 248 10.93 -9.48 -0.80
C LEU A 248 10.17 -8.80 0.34
N ALA A 249 10.79 -7.87 1.06
CA ALA A 249 10.12 -7.08 2.08
C ALA A 249 9.12 -6.11 1.46
N GLY A 250 7.94 -6.02 2.08
CA GLY A 250 6.95 -4.98 1.80
C GLY A 250 7.22 -3.71 2.60
N GLN A 251 6.37 -2.70 2.42
CA GLN A 251 6.48 -1.44 3.16
C GLN A 251 6.33 -1.60 4.68
N CYS A 252 5.72 -2.70 5.12
CA CYS A 252 5.61 -3.05 6.53
C CYS A 252 6.89 -3.70 7.12
N GLY A 253 7.97 -3.81 6.35
CA GLY A 253 9.24 -4.42 6.79
C GLY A 253 9.21 -5.94 6.95
N LYS A 254 8.05 -6.58 6.70
CA LYS A 254 7.90 -8.05 6.63
C LYS A 254 7.77 -8.49 5.17
N LEU A 255 7.87 -9.80 4.92
CA LEU A 255 7.68 -10.38 3.58
C LEU A 255 6.35 -9.93 2.95
N LYS A 256 6.37 -9.68 1.64
CA LYS A 256 5.19 -9.25 0.86
C LYS A 256 4.08 -10.30 0.93
N CYS A 257 2.87 -9.87 1.26
CA CYS A 257 1.68 -10.73 1.21
C CYS A 257 1.28 -11.14 -0.22
N CYS A 258 1.73 -10.39 -1.23
CA CYS A 258 1.60 -10.75 -2.65
C CYS A 258 2.18 -12.13 -2.96
N LEU A 259 3.26 -12.53 -2.27
CA LEU A 259 3.88 -13.83 -2.47
C LEU A 259 2.89 -14.98 -2.20
N ASN A 260 2.12 -14.92 -1.12
CA ASN A 260 1.11 -15.94 -0.85
C ASN A 260 -0.12 -15.78 -1.76
N TYR A 261 -0.51 -14.55 -2.08
CA TYR A 261 -1.68 -14.31 -2.93
C TYR A 261 -1.51 -14.86 -4.34
N GLU A 262 -0.31 -14.74 -4.91
CA GLU A 262 -0.01 -15.20 -6.27
C GLU A 262 0.39 -16.69 -6.30
N LEU A 263 0.80 -17.27 -5.16
CA LEU A 263 1.38 -18.61 -5.08
C LEU A 263 0.52 -19.68 -5.76
N ASP A 264 -0.78 -19.69 -5.50
CA ASP A 264 -1.70 -20.69 -6.04
C ASP A 264 -1.70 -20.65 -7.58
N THR A 265 -1.72 -19.45 -8.17
CA THR A 265 -1.63 -19.28 -9.63
C THR A 265 -0.30 -19.78 -10.20
N TYR A 266 0.80 -19.58 -9.48
CA TYR A 266 2.09 -20.15 -9.90
C TYR A 266 2.12 -21.68 -9.80
N MET A 267 1.51 -22.27 -8.75
CA MET A 267 1.46 -23.72 -8.58
C MET A 267 0.63 -24.38 -9.69
N ASP A 268 -0.52 -23.79 -10.04
CA ASP A 268 -1.36 -24.28 -11.13
C ASP A 268 -0.63 -24.19 -12.48
N ALA A 269 0.07 -23.08 -12.73
CA ALA A 269 0.86 -22.93 -13.95
C ALA A 269 2.00 -23.97 -14.02
N LEU A 270 2.70 -24.22 -12.92
CA LEU A 270 3.80 -25.19 -12.85
C LEU A 270 3.37 -26.64 -13.11
N GLN A 271 2.14 -27.03 -12.76
CA GLN A 271 1.62 -28.38 -13.09
C GLN A 271 1.63 -28.66 -14.60
N GLY A 272 1.53 -27.60 -15.42
CA GLY A 272 1.61 -27.72 -16.86
C GLY A 272 3.01 -27.96 -17.41
N PHE A 273 4.07 -27.66 -16.66
CA PHE A 273 5.45 -27.73 -17.13
C PHE A 273 6.08 -29.11 -16.85
N PRO A 274 6.94 -29.62 -17.75
CA PRO A 274 7.83 -30.72 -17.43
C PRO A 274 8.89 -30.28 -16.41
N ASP A 275 9.50 -31.24 -15.70
CA ASP A 275 10.53 -30.94 -14.70
C ASP A 275 11.72 -30.17 -15.30
N PHE A 276 12.29 -29.23 -14.54
CA PHE A 276 13.40 -28.38 -15.00
C PHE A 276 14.64 -29.19 -15.43
N ASP A 277 14.88 -30.33 -14.78
CA ASP A 277 16.02 -31.22 -15.07
C ASP A 277 15.78 -32.14 -16.28
N THR A 278 14.63 -32.03 -16.96
CA THR A 278 14.31 -32.88 -18.10
C THR A 278 15.20 -32.54 -19.29
N LYS A 279 15.90 -33.56 -19.81
CA LYS A 279 16.80 -33.46 -20.95
C LYS A 279 16.06 -33.87 -22.23
N LEU A 280 16.16 -33.05 -23.28
CA LEU A 280 15.62 -33.39 -24.59
C LEU A 280 16.71 -34.07 -25.41
N MET A 281 16.43 -35.26 -25.94
CA MET A 281 17.32 -35.95 -26.87
C MET A 281 16.93 -35.58 -28.29
N THR A 282 17.91 -35.06 -29.05
CA THR A 282 17.75 -34.80 -30.49
C THR A 282 18.92 -35.41 -31.25
N GLU A 283 18.85 -35.43 -32.57
CA GLU A 283 19.92 -35.94 -33.42
C GLU A 283 21.21 -35.12 -33.30
N LYS A 284 21.09 -33.80 -33.12
CA LYS A 284 22.23 -32.87 -32.91
C LYS A 284 22.89 -33.00 -31.55
N GLY A 285 22.21 -33.58 -30.56
CA GLY A 285 22.75 -33.74 -29.22
C GLY A 285 21.70 -33.61 -28.12
N LEU A 286 22.19 -33.57 -26.89
CA LEU A 286 21.39 -33.45 -25.70
C LEU A 286 21.17 -31.97 -25.38
N ALA A 287 19.92 -31.58 -25.14
CA ALA A 287 19.57 -30.23 -24.75
C ALA A 287 19.08 -30.16 -23.30
N VAL A 288 19.53 -29.12 -22.59
CA VAL A 288 19.24 -28.86 -21.18
C VAL A 288 18.43 -27.57 -21.06
N CYS A 289 17.42 -27.56 -20.20
CA CYS A 289 16.65 -26.36 -19.89
C CYS A 289 17.50 -25.40 -19.05
N GLN A 290 17.65 -24.15 -19.50
CA GLN A 290 18.36 -23.10 -18.78
C GLN A 290 17.42 -22.16 -18.05
N LYS A 291 16.26 -21.88 -18.64
CA LYS A 291 15.28 -20.94 -18.13
C LYS A 291 13.88 -21.41 -18.49
N GLN A 292 12.93 -21.16 -17.60
CA GLN A 292 11.50 -21.31 -17.87
C GLN A 292 10.78 -20.00 -17.56
N ASP A 293 9.79 -19.66 -18.36
CA ASP A 293 8.87 -18.54 -18.12
C ASP A 293 7.48 -19.12 -17.93
N ILE A 294 7.06 -19.10 -16.66
CA ILE A 294 5.84 -19.74 -16.18
C ILE A 294 4.59 -19.07 -16.80
N PHE A 295 4.64 -17.77 -17.09
CA PHE A 295 3.49 -17.02 -17.57
C PHE A 295 3.33 -17.09 -19.08
N LYS A 296 4.44 -17.08 -19.83
CA LYS A 296 4.38 -17.18 -21.31
C LYS A 296 4.32 -18.62 -21.81
N GLY A 297 4.54 -19.60 -20.95
CA GLY A 297 4.60 -21.00 -21.35
C GLY A 297 5.78 -21.30 -22.28
N LEU A 298 6.92 -20.66 -22.02
CA LEU A 298 8.13 -20.79 -22.83
C LEU A 298 9.26 -21.40 -22.00
N MET A 299 10.05 -22.26 -22.63
CA MET A 299 11.25 -22.87 -22.06
C MET A 299 12.43 -22.63 -22.99
N TRP A 300 13.57 -22.26 -22.42
CA TRP A 300 14.81 -22.02 -23.14
C TRP A 300 15.71 -23.23 -22.97
N PHE A 301 16.03 -23.88 -24.09
CA PHE A 301 16.93 -25.01 -24.14
C PHE A 301 18.24 -24.62 -24.81
N ALA A 302 19.35 -25.15 -24.30
CA ALA A 302 20.66 -25.03 -24.91
C ALA A 302 21.25 -26.43 -25.08
N TYR A 303 21.98 -26.63 -26.19
CA TYR A 303 22.70 -27.87 -26.43
C TYR A 303 23.92 -27.97 -25.51
N THR A 304 24.30 -29.20 -25.11
CA THR A 304 25.48 -29.42 -24.26
C THR A 304 26.80 -29.02 -24.92
N GLU A 305 26.85 -29.02 -26.25
CA GLU A 305 28.04 -28.60 -27.01
C GLU A 305 28.05 -27.09 -27.24
N ASP A 306 26.88 -26.44 -27.30
CA ASP A 306 26.70 -25.01 -27.57
C ASP A 306 25.79 -24.33 -26.52
N PHE A 307 26.34 -24.04 -25.34
CA PHE A 307 25.60 -23.35 -24.26
C PHE A 307 25.24 -21.88 -24.56
N ALA A 308 25.88 -21.28 -25.58
CA ALA A 308 25.67 -19.89 -25.96
C ALA A 308 24.37 -19.68 -26.76
N ASN A 309 23.89 -20.70 -27.48
CA ASN A 309 22.71 -20.61 -28.32
C ASN A 309 21.48 -21.11 -27.56
N TRP A 310 20.51 -20.23 -27.34
CA TRP A 310 19.28 -20.55 -26.63
C TRP A 310 18.13 -20.70 -27.62
N HIS A 311 17.51 -21.87 -27.63
CA HIS A 311 16.33 -22.18 -28.44
C HIS A 311 15.07 -22.08 -27.57
N VAL A 312 14.07 -21.33 -28.04
CA VAL A 312 12.81 -21.08 -27.31
C VAL A 312 11.74 -22.05 -27.81
N LEU A 313 11.21 -22.86 -26.91
CA LEU A 313 10.16 -23.85 -27.21
C LEU A 313 8.91 -23.59 -26.37
N LYS A 314 7.73 -23.83 -26.93
CA LYS A 314 6.46 -23.82 -26.18
C LYS A 314 6.29 -25.12 -25.40
N ILE A 315 5.56 -25.08 -24.28
CA ILE A 315 5.28 -26.26 -23.44
C ILE A 315 4.73 -27.45 -24.25
N GLU A 316 3.80 -27.19 -25.17
CA GLU A 316 3.17 -28.24 -26.00
C GLU A 316 4.20 -28.99 -26.83
N GLN A 317 5.07 -28.25 -27.53
CA GLN A 317 6.16 -28.81 -28.34
C GLN A 317 7.16 -29.59 -27.46
N VAL A 318 7.48 -29.09 -26.27
CA VAL A 318 8.37 -29.80 -25.34
C VAL A 318 7.74 -31.13 -24.90
N LYS A 319 6.42 -31.18 -24.65
CA LYS A 319 5.71 -32.42 -24.30
C LYS A 319 5.67 -33.40 -25.46
N GLU A 320 5.49 -32.93 -26.69
CA GLU A 320 5.55 -33.76 -27.91
C GLU A 320 6.93 -34.39 -28.06
N ILE A 321 8.01 -33.60 -27.98
CA ILE A 321 9.39 -34.08 -28.04
C ILE A 321 9.67 -35.09 -26.91
N LEU A 322 9.11 -34.89 -25.71
CA LEU A 322 9.23 -35.85 -24.62
C LEU A 322 8.46 -37.15 -24.86
N ALA A 323 7.29 -37.09 -25.49
CA ALA A 323 6.53 -38.27 -25.88
C ALA A 323 7.27 -39.08 -26.95
N GLU A 324 7.85 -38.41 -27.96
CA GLU A 324 8.66 -39.03 -29.00
C GLU A 324 9.96 -39.65 -28.44
N ASN A 325 10.61 -38.96 -27.49
CA ASN A 325 11.78 -39.47 -26.79
C ASN A 325 11.47 -40.73 -25.95
N LYS A 326 10.27 -40.82 -25.35
CA LYS A 326 9.81 -42.04 -24.67
C LYS A 326 9.61 -43.19 -25.65
N LEU A 327 9.20 -42.90 -26.88
CA LEU A 327 9.06 -43.86 -27.99
C LEU A 327 10.41 -44.20 -28.66
N LYS A 328 11.52 -43.62 -28.18
CA LYS A 328 12.90 -43.77 -28.71
C LYS A 328 13.11 -43.19 -30.12
N ASN A 329 12.18 -42.38 -30.62
CA ASN A 329 12.40 -41.62 -31.85
C ASN A 329 13.13 -40.32 -31.49
N LYS A 330 14.25 -40.05 -32.15
CA LYS A 330 15.02 -38.82 -31.98
C LYS A 330 14.46 -37.76 -32.91
N VAL A 331 14.25 -36.56 -32.39
CA VAL A 331 13.81 -35.40 -33.19
C VAL A 331 15.03 -34.80 -33.90
N SER A 332 14.86 -34.37 -35.15
CA SER A 332 15.94 -33.87 -36.03
C SER A 332 16.64 -32.62 -35.49
N SER A 333 15.90 -31.56 -35.14
CA SER A 333 16.49 -30.31 -34.64
C SER A 333 15.53 -29.53 -33.74
N LEU A 334 16.04 -28.93 -32.66
CA LEU A 334 15.24 -27.99 -31.85
C LEU A 334 14.98 -26.66 -32.57
N GLU A 335 15.77 -26.36 -33.61
CA GLU A 335 15.63 -25.17 -34.45
C GLU A 335 14.33 -25.17 -35.26
N ASP A 336 13.86 -26.34 -35.71
CA ASP A 336 12.63 -26.46 -36.50
C ASP A 336 11.37 -26.18 -35.66
N TYR A 337 11.47 -26.37 -34.35
CA TYR A 337 10.40 -26.13 -33.38
C TYR A 337 10.58 -24.82 -32.63
N ALA A 338 11.74 -24.19 -32.75
CA ALA A 338 12.00 -22.90 -32.14
C ALA A 338 11.03 -21.89 -32.75
N VAL A 339 10.22 -21.26 -31.90
CA VAL A 339 9.42 -20.12 -32.35
C VAL A 339 10.43 -19.05 -32.75
N GLU A 340 10.60 -18.82 -34.05
CA GLU A 340 11.33 -17.65 -34.53
C GLU A 340 10.66 -16.45 -33.85
N VAL A 341 11.41 -15.83 -32.93
CA VAL A 341 11.04 -14.55 -32.37
C VAL A 341 11.18 -13.58 -33.54
N THR A 342 10.13 -13.46 -34.35
CA THR A 342 9.91 -12.24 -35.11
C THR A 342 9.78 -11.18 -34.03
N ALA A 343 10.90 -10.50 -33.77
CA ALA A 343 10.90 -9.25 -33.05
C ALA A 343 9.95 -8.36 -33.86
N GLU A 344 8.70 -8.23 -33.41
CA GLU A 344 7.89 -7.10 -33.82
C GLU A 344 8.79 -5.89 -33.59
N PRO A 345 9.05 -5.06 -34.62
CA PRO A 345 9.95 -3.94 -34.47
C PRO A 345 9.46 -3.16 -33.27
N GLU A 346 10.31 -3.02 -32.26
CA GLU A 346 10.04 -2.18 -31.11
C GLU A 346 9.49 -0.88 -31.69
N LYS A 347 8.20 -0.62 -31.46
CA LYS A 347 7.67 0.70 -31.77
C LYS A 347 8.44 1.58 -30.82
N ASP A 348 9.46 2.24 -31.35
CA ASP A 348 10.04 3.44 -30.79
C ASP A 348 8.83 4.35 -30.53
N PHE A 349 8.30 4.29 -29.32
CA PHE A 349 7.48 5.33 -28.78
C PHE A 349 8.44 6.51 -28.73
N ASN A 350 8.50 7.24 -29.84
CA ASN A 350 9.14 8.54 -29.92
C ASN A 350 8.60 9.32 -28.74
N ASN A 351 9.47 9.47 -27.74
CA ASN A 351 9.25 10.19 -26.51
C ASN A 351 8.71 11.58 -26.87
N ALA A 352 7.39 11.73 -26.82
CA ALA A 352 6.71 13.02 -26.78
C ALA A 352 6.87 13.71 -25.40
N MET A 353 7.73 13.16 -24.53
CA MET A 353 8.26 13.82 -23.35
C MET A 353 9.77 13.69 -23.41
N GLY A 354 10.38 14.71 -24.03
CA GLY A 354 11.82 14.82 -24.22
C GLY A 354 12.59 14.54 -22.94
N GLN A 355 13.78 13.96 -23.14
CA GLN A 355 14.85 13.90 -22.16
C GLN A 355 15.10 15.31 -21.61
N GLU A 356 14.47 15.63 -20.48
CA GLU A 356 14.79 16.80 -19.71
C GLU A 356 15.43 16.31 -18.42
N SER A 357 16.77 16.41 -18.40
CA SER A 357 17.59 16.09 -17.24
C SER A 357 17.02 16.75 -15.98
N LEU A 358 16.96 16.00 -14.88
CA LEU A 358 16.47 16.38 -13.55
C LEU A 358 17.06 17.67 -12.96
N THR A 359 18.11 18.24 -13.57
CA THR A 359 18.81 19.45 -13.13
C THR A 359 18.25 20.76 -13.71
N ARG A 360 17.10 20.74 -14.40
CA ARG A 360 16.43 21.96 -14.93
C ARG A 360 16.12 23.02 -13.85
N PHE A 361 15.91 22.58 -12.60
CA PHE A 361 15.54 23.48 -11.51
C PHE A 361 16.73 24.09 -10.75
N ASP A 362 17.96 23.59 -10.95
CA ASP A 362 19.15 24.03 -10.18
C ASP A 362 20.00 25.10 -10.90
N GLN A 363 19.67 25.49 -12.14
CA GLN A 363 20.47 26.49 -12.85
C GLN A 363 20.03 27.93 -12.53
N PRO A 364 20.92 28.80 -12.00
CA PRO A 364 20.59 30.19 -11.71
C PRO A 364 20.34 30.98 -13.01
N LYS A 365 19.21 31.70 -13.06
CA LYS A 365 18.76 32.49 -14.22
C LYS A 365 19.81 33.51 -14.67
N LYS A 366 20.41 33.32 -15.87
CA LYS A 366 21.23 34.35 -16.52
C LYS A 366 20.36 35.50 -17.02
N LYS A 367 20.70 36.74 -16.63
CA LYS A 367 20.06 37.98 -17.08
C LYS A 367 20.21 38.17 -18.59
N LYS A 368 19.09 38.33 -19.31
CA LYS A 368 19.07 38.71 -20.73
C LYS A 368 19.62 40.14 -20.88
N LYS A 369 20.70 40.31 -21.66
CA LYS A 369 21.17 41.63 -22.10
C LYS A 369 20.21 42.20 -23.13
N SER A 370 19.74 43.42 -22.87
CA SER A 370 18.92 44.24 -23.77
C SER A 370 19.71 44.62 -25.03
N ASN A 371 19.06 44.44 -26.18
CA ASN A 371 19.60 44.73 -27.50
C ASN A 371 19.52 46.25 -27.75
N LYS A 372 20.64 46.97 -27.64
CA LYS A 372 20.71 48.42 -27.85
C LYS A 372 20.92 48.70 -29.35
N LYS A 373 19.87 49.23 -30.01
CA LYS A 373 19.93 49.81 -31.37
C LYS A 373 21.01 50.89 -31.42
N ARG A 374 21.90 50.80 -32.42
CA ARG A 374 22.85 51.85 -32.82
C ARG A 374 22.13 52.94 -33.60
N LYS A 375 22.42 54.21 -33.29
CA LYS A 375 22.66 55.29 -34.26
C LYS A 375 23.58 56.36 -33.63
N PRO A 376 24.27 57.17 -34.46
CA PRO A 376 25.67 57.55 -34.25
C PRO A 376 25.84 59.04 -33.94
N GLY A 377 27.06 59.42 -33.55
CA GLY A 377 27.58 60.78 -33.73
C GLY A 377 28.02 61.46 -32.44
N ALA A 378 29.31 61.80 -32.40
CA ALA A 378 30.05 62.52 -31.38
C ALA A 378 29.45 63.91 -31.04
N GLU A 379 29.61 64.39 -29.80
CA GLU A 379 30.72 65.26 -29.39
C GLU A 379 30.72 65.51 -27.87
N ASN A 380 31.95 65.54 -27.34
CA ASN A 380 32.50 66.13 -26.11
C ASN A 380 31.54 66.66 -25.02
N VAL A 381 31.83 66.33 -23.76
CA VAL A 381 32.37 67.27 -22.74
C VAL A 381 32.92 66.50 -21.53
N ILE A 382 34.14 66.88 -21.17
CA ILE A 382 34.91 66.55 -19.97
C ILE A 382 34.29 67.25 -18.77
N VAL A 383 34.06 66.56 -17.63
CA VAL A 383 34.36 67.13 -16.29
C VAL A 383 34.70 66.02 -15.29
N SER A 384 35.81 66.27 -14.61
CA SER A 384 36.52 65.54 -13.56
C SER A 384 35.98 65.84 -12.16
N ASN A 385 36.00 64.86 -11.24
CA ASN A 385 36.59 64.93 -9.89
C ASN A 385 36.21 63.67 -9.08
N LYS A 386 37.17 62.83 -8.68
CA LYS A 386 37.94 62.89 -7.41
C LYS A 386 37.06 62.92 -6.15
N ASN A 387 37.00 61.79 -5.42
CA ASN A 387 37.67 61.67 -4.13
C ASN A 387 37.65 60.22 -3.60
N LYS A 388 38.86 59.72 -3.30
CA LYS A 388 39.20 58.62 -2.38
C LYS A 388 39.34 59.24 -0.96
N PRO A 389 39.29 58.50 0.17
CA PRO A 389 40.41 57.66 0.65
C PRO A 389 39.93 56.33 1.30
N GLU A 390 40.59 55.17 1.19
CA GLU A 390 41.83 54.65 1.80
C GLU A 390 41.74 54.16 3.28
N ASN A 391 41.68 52.81 3.44
CA ASN A 391 42.38 51.85 4.37
C ASN A 391 42.52 52.13 5.89
N PRO A 392 42.68 51.14 6.83
CA PRO A 392 43.65 50.00 6.82
C PRO A 392 43.17 48.64 7.44
N ILE A 393 43.61 47.45 6.99
CA ILE A 393 44.78 46.59 7.36
C ILE A 393 44.71 45.82 8.73
N GLN A 394 44.46 44.50 8.62
CA GLN A 394 45.04 43.31 9.33
C GLN A 394 44.79 43.05 10.85
N PRO A 395 45.17 41.87 11.45
CA PRO A 395 45.78 40.63 10.91
C PRO A 395 45.15 39.27 11.38
N ARG A 396 45.64 38.16 10.79
CA ARG A 396 45.54 36.76 11.26
C ARG A 396 46.61 36.44 12.33
N PRO A 397 46.51 35.27 13.00
CA PRO A 397 47.70 34.49 13.33
C PRO A 397 47.68 33.07 12.73
N ALA A 398 48.87 32.45 12.69
CA ALA A 398 49.22 31.21 12.00
C ALA A 398 49.96 30.22 12.95
N ASN A 399 50.24 29.02 12.41
CA ASN A 399 51.19 27.95 12.82
C ASN A 399 50.70 26.92 13.86
N ASN A 400 51.06 25.62 13.84
CA ASN A 400 51.96 24.74 13.04
C ASN A 400 51.48 23.27 13.27
N LYS A 401 51.37 22.34 12.30
CA LYS A 401 52.39 21.37 11.75
C LYS A 401 53.07 20.49 12.83
N ILE A 402 53.29 19.15 12.76
CA ILE A 402 53.29 18.08 11.73
C ILE A 402 53.35 16.68 12.47
N ILE A 403 52.49 15.67 12.20
CA ILE A 403 52.59 14.37 11.42
C ILE A 403 53.50 13.22 12.02
N PRO A 404 53.51 11.95 11.52
CA PRO A 404 52.92 10.75 12.15
C PRO A 404 53.93 9.59 12.39
N ASN A 405 53.49 8.41 12.87
CA ASN A 405 54.09 7.17 12.40
C ASN A 405 53.19 5.93 12.52
N ASN A 406 53.38 5.03 11.57
CA ASN A 406 52.59 3.86 11.21
C ASN A 406 53.52 2.64 11.28
N ARG A 407 53.08 1.49 11.83
CA ARG A 407 53.34 0.10 11.35
C ARG A 407 53.14 -0.99 12.42
N ASN A 408 52.30 -1.97 12.08
CA ASN A 408 52.55 -3.44 11.97
C ASN A 408 53.06 -4.18 13.25
N GLU A 409 52.62 -5.37 13.68
CA GLU A 409 51.84 -6.48 13.11
C GLU A 409 51.65 -7.59 14.22
N PRO A 410 51.47 -8.92 14.00
CA PRO A 410 50.31 -9.65 14.54
C PRO A 410 50.63 -10.86 15.48
N LYS A 411 49.56 -11.61 15.79
CA LYS A 411 49.44 -13.03 16.23
C LYS A 411 49.82 -13.42 17.66
N LYS A 412 48.83 -13.98 18.36
CA LYS A 412 48.84 -15.38 18.82
C LYS A 412 47.45 -15.97 18.70
#